data_AF-A0A1X0QC31-F1
#
_entry.id   AF-A0A1X0QC31-F1
#
_cell.length_a   1.000
_cell.length_b   1.000
_cell.length_c   1.000
_cell.angle_alpha   90.00
_cell.angle_beta   90.00
_cell.angle_gamma   90.00
#
_symmetry.space_group_name_H-M   'P 1'
#
loop_
_entity.id
_entity.type
_entity.pdbx_description
1 polymer ?
#
loop_
_entity_poly.entity_id
_entity_poly.type
_entity_poly.pdbx_seq_one_letter_code
_entity_poly.pdbx_strand_id
1 'polypeptide(L)'
;MYQGESSFSGVMIPKAKGITKICTDGRLQFTFGGKERNLIENKINPRIVKWTLISREFYKKSEKTSNKSTEQKLTVTKKVRGFNCVPSSLIKKSN
;
A
#
# COMPACT_ATOMS: atom_id res chain seq x y z
N MET A 1 -0.23 5.53 17.95
CA MET A 1 0.84 5.43 16.92
C MET A 1 1.21 3.97 16.75
N TYR A 2 1.35 3.49 15.52
CA TYR A 2 1.78 2.12 15.22
C TYR A 2 3.31 2.08 15.02
N GLN A 3 3.94 0.96 15.40
CA GLN A 3 5.36 0.69 15.14
C GLN A 3 5.59 0.29 13.69
N GLY A 4 4.69 -0.53 13.15
CA GLY A 4 4.82 -1.09 11.81
C GLY A 4 3.87 -2.26 11.61
N GLU A 5 3.92 -2.85 10.42
CA GLU A 5 3.11 -4.00 10.03
C GLU A 5 3.81 -5.32 10.35
N SER A 6 3.07 -6.29 10.88
CA SER A 6 3.58 -7.65 11.07
C SER A 6 3.95 -8.29 9.73
N SER A 7 5.17 -8.83 9.62
CA SER A 7 5.64 -9.58 8.43
C SER A 7 4.88 -10.88 8.17
N PHE A 8 4.15 -11.43 9.16
CA PHE A 8 3.35 -12.65 8.99
C PHE A 8 1.86 -12.39 8.73
N SER A 9 1.18 -11.70 9.65
CA SER A 9 -0.27 -11.51 9.57
C SER A 9 -0.72 -10.29 8.75
N GLY A 10 0.16 -9.32 8.52
CA GLY A 10 -0.17 -8.01 7.95
C GLY A 10 -0.83 -7.04 8.93
N VAL A 11 -0.98 -7.40 10.21
CA VAL A 11 -1.65 -6.54 11.19
C VAL A 11 -0.71 -5.41 11.65
N MET A 12 -1.25 -4.19 11.78
CA MET A 12 -0.53 -3.05 12.32
C MET A 12 -0.29 -3.22 13.84
N ILE A 13 0.99 -3.19 14.23
CA ILE A 13 1.43 -3.41 15.61
C ILE A 13 1.56 -2.05 16.32
N PRO A 14 0.95 -1.84 17.49
CA PRO A 14 1.10 -0.60 18.26
C PRO A 14 2.57 -0.30 18.61
N LYS A 15 2.90 0.99 18.75
CA LYS A 15 4.23 1.40 19.22
C LYS A 15 4.58 0.72 20.54
N ALA A 16 5.84 0.33 20.71
CA ALA A 16 6.36 -0.43 21.86
C ALA A 16 5.78 -1.85 22.04
N LYS A 17 5.02 -2.39 21.06
CA LYS A 17 4.63 -3.80 21.00
C LYS A 17 5.34 -4.51 19.84
N GLY A 18 5.26 -5.84 19.86
CA GLY A 18 5.87 -6.71 18.86
C GLY A 18 7.33 -7.03 19.15
N ILE A 19 7.87 -7.96 18.37
CA ILE A 19 9.25 -8.44 18.46
C ILE A 19 9.86 -8.43 17.06
N THR A 20 11.03 -7.81 16.95
CA THR A 20 11.85 -7.81 15.75
C THR A 20 12.94 -8.87 15.89
N LYS A 21 12.93 -9.86 15.00
CA LYS A 21 14.00 -10.84 14.86
C LYS A 21 14.83 -10.50 13.62
N ILE A 22 16.14 -10.38 13.78
CA ILE A 22 17.07 -10.25 12.67
C ILE A 22 17.45 -11.66 12.21
N CYS A 23 17.16 -11.99 10.97
CA CYS A 23 17.54 -13.27 10.37
C CYS A 23 19.02 -13.28 9.97
N THR A 24 19.56 -14.46 9.73
CA THR A 24 20.97 -14.65 9.35
C THR A 24 21.34 -13.99 8.03
N ASP A 25 20.36 -13.78 7.14
CA ASP A 25 20.49 -13.06 5.88
C ASP A 25 20.33 -11.54 6.04
N GLY A 26 20.26 -11.03 7.27
CA GLY A 26 20.04 -9.62 7.59
C GLY A 26 18.59 -9.16 7.42
N ARG A 27 17.66 -10.05 7.04
CA ARG A 27 16.24 -9.67 6.90
C ARG A 27 15.60 -9.48 8.27
N LEU A 28 14.71 -8.49 8.36
CA LEU A 28 13.93 -8.20 9.55
C LEU A 28 12.60 -8.95 9.52
N GLN A 29 12.34 -9.77 10.53
CA GLN A 29 11.04 -10.38 10.78
C GLN A 29 10.38 -9.68 11.96
N PHE A 30 9.35 -8.88 11.70
CA PHE A 30 8.60 -8.16 12.72
C PHE A 30 7.27 -8.86 12.98
N THR A 31 7.02 -9.29 14.21
CA THR A 31 5.84 -10.08 14.58
C THR A 31 5.17 -9.53 15.82
N PHE A 32 3.87 -9.71 15.96
CA PHE A 32 3.10 -9.20 17.10
C PHE A 32 3.36 -10.00 18.38
N GLY A 33 3.47 -11.33 18.27
CA GLY A 33 3.61 -12.20 19.44
C GLY A 33 3.99 -13.65 19.11
N GLY A 34 3.92 -14.52 20.13
CA GLY A 34 4.33 -15.92 20.03
C GLY A 34 3.52 -16.73 19.02
N LYS A 35 2.22 -16.43 18.84
CA LYS A 35 1.35 -17.12 17.87
C LYS A 35 1.92 -17.09 16.45
N GLU A 36 2.37 -15.93 15.99
CA GLU A 36 2.95 -15.77 14.65
C GLU A 36 4.32 -16.41 14.55
N ARG A 37 5.15 -16.26 15.59
CA ARG A 37 6.49 -16.86 15.64
C ARG A 37 6.43 -18.38 15.54
N ASN A 38 5.52 -19.03 16.29
CA ASN A 38 5.34 -20.48 16.22
C ASN A 38 4.93 -20.92 14.81
N LEU A 39 4.08 -20.15 14.11
CA LEU A 39 3.70 -20.46 12.72
C LEU A 39 4.87 -20.29 11.75
N ILE A 40 5.71 -19.27 11.93
CA ILE A 40 6.93 -19.04 11.14
C ILE A 40 7.95 -20.17 11.39
N GLU A 41 8.16 -20.55 12.64
CA GLU A 41 9.07 -21.65 13.04
C GLU A 41 8.64 -22.98 12.43
N ASN A 42 7.32 -23.23 12.39
CA ASN A 42 6.73 -24.38 11.71
C ASN A 42 6.68 -24.24 10.17
N LYS A 43 7.25 -23.17 9.60
CA LYS A 43 7.29 -22.89 8.15
C LYS A 43 5.90 -22.88 7.49
N ILE A 44 4.87 -22.50 8.25
CA ILE A 44 3.50 -22.42 7.76
C ILE A 44 3.36 -21.16 6.91
N ASN A 45 2.89 -21.30 5.68
CA ASN A 45 2.69 -20.18 4.78
C ASN A 45 1.53 -19.28 5.28
N PRO A 46 1.71 -17.96 5.46
CA PRO A 46 0.63 -17.08 5.95
C PRO A 46 -0.62 -17.09 5.06
N ARG A 47 -0.51 -17.42 3.77
CA ARG A 47 -1.63 -17.52 2.82
C ARG A 47 -2.65 -18.60 3.21
N ILE A 48 -2.23 -19.69 3.84
CA ILE A 48 -3.16 -20.77 4.26
C ILE A 48 -3.83 -20.48 5.60
N VAL A 49 -3.28 -19.53 6.37
CA VAL A 49 -3.79 -19.17 7.69
C VAL A 49 -4.94 -18.18 7.56
N LYS A 50 -6.18 -18.68 7.66
CA LYS A 50 -7.42 -17.95 7.34
C LYS A 50 -7.60 -16.55 7.96
N TRP A 51 -6.98 -16.29 9.11
CA TRP A 51 -7.13 -15.02 9.84
C TRP A 51 -6.12 -13.94 9.41
N THR A 52 -5.07 -14.28 8.65
CA THR A 52 -4.09 -13.29 8.17
C THR A 52 -4.70 -12.40 7.09
N LEU A 53 -4.25 -11.15 7.00
CA LEU A 53 -4.68 -10.25 5.93
C LEU A 53 -4.25 -10.80 4.57
N ILE A 54 -3.04 -11.36 4.48
CA ILE A 54 -2.52 -12.00 3.26
C ILE A 54 -3.45 -13.12 2.77
N SER A 55 -3.94 -13.99 3.66
CA SER A 55 -4.90 -15.05 3.29
C SER A 55 -6.21 -14.45 2.80
N ARG A 56 -6.73 -13.46 3.52
CA ARG A 56 -7.99 -12.81 3.15
C ARG A 56 -7.90 -12.11 1.80
N GLU A 57 -6.81 -11.41 1.52
CA GLU A 57 -6.55 -10.78 0.21
C GLU A 57 -6.42 -11.83 -0.89
N PHE A 58 -5.68 -12.90 -0.65
CA PHE A 58 -5.53 -14.00 -1.60
C PHE A 58 -6.88 -14.61 -2.00
N TYR A 59 -7.78 -14.79 -1.03
CA TYR A 59 -9.14 -15.29 -1.27
C TYR A 59 -10.16 -14.20 -1.62
N LYS A 60 -9.72 -12.96 -1.86
CA LYS A 60 -10.57 -11.80 -2.19
C LYS A 60 -11.69 -11.56 -1.16
N LYS A 61 -11.40 -11.82 0.12
CA LYS A 61 -12.25 -11.61 1.30
C LYS A 61 -11.91 -10.33 2.08
N SER A 62 -10.91 -9.57 1.63
CA SER A 62 -10.80 -8.16 2.02
C SER A 62 -12.04 -7.42 1.50
N GLU A 63 -12.48 -6.37 2.19
CA GLU A 63 -13.63 -5.57 1.75
C GLU A 63 -13.50 -5.25 0.26
N LYS A 64 -14.62 -5.37 -0.49
CA LYS A 64 -14.72 -4.77 -1.82
C LYS A 64 -14.27 -3.35 -1.59
N THR A 65 -13.16 -2.95 -2.21
CA THR A 65 -12.68 -1.58 -2.14
C THR A 65 -13.81 -0.74 -2.69
N SER A 66 -14.68 -0.23 -1.81
CA SER A 66 -15.62 0.80 -2.14
C SER A 66 -14.72 1.92 -2.61
N ASN A 67 -14.72 2.14 -3.92
CA ASN A 67 -14.09 3.30 -4.50
C ASN A 67 -12.57 3.38 -4.26
N LYS A 68 -11.81 2.42 -4.78
CA LYS A 68 -10.82 2.87 -5.77
C LYS A 68 -11.65 3.15 -7.02
N SER A 69 -12.45 4.22 -7.09
CA SER A 69 -11.93 5.47 -7.63
C SER A 69 -10.47 5.30 -8.02
N THR A 70 -10.26 4.59 -9.13
CA THR A 70 -9.73 5.26 -10.29
C THR A 70 -10.38 6.65 -10.31
N GLU A 71 -9.92 7.57 -9.46
CA GLU A 71 -9.80 8.95 -9.82
C GLU A 71 -8.94 8.83 -11.07
N GLN A 72 -9.60 8.62 -12.21
CA GLN A 72 -8.99 8.88 -13.48
C GLN A 72 -8.48 10.28 -13.27
N LYS A 73 -7.17 10.44 -13.12
CA LYS A 73 -6.54 11.74 -13.07
C LYS A 73 -6.83 12.32 -14.44
N LEU A 74 -8.00 12.93 -14.59
CA LEU A 74 -8.41 13.65 -15.77
C LEU A 74 -7.50 14.87 -15.75
N THR A 75 -6.33 14.73 -16.37
CA THR A 75 -5.44 15.86 -16.60
C THR A 75 -6.18 16.80 -17.53
N VAL A 76 -6.63 17.92 -16.98
CA VAL A 76 -7.26 18.98 -17.77
C VAL A 76 -6.21 19.51 -18.75
N THR A 77 -6.38 19.24 -20.04
CA THR A 77 -5.52 19.79 -21.09
C THR A 77 -5.69 21.30 -21.12
N LYS A 78 -4.65 22.04 -20.68
CA LYS A 78 -4.65 23.50 -20.73
C LYS A 78 -4.71 23.96 -22.19
N LYS A 79 -5.77 24.68 -22.57
CA LYS A 79 -5.86 25.36 -23.86
C LYS A 79 -5.32 26.78 -23.74
N VAL A 80 -4.52 27.21 -24.71
CA VAL A 80 -4.12 28.63 -24.83
C VAL A 80 -5.36 29.44 -25.19
N ARG A 81 -5.73 30.41 -24.32
CA ARG A 81 -6.79 31.38 -24.60
C ARG A 81 -6.14 32.70 -25.04
N GLY A 82 -6.76 33.39 -26.00
CA GLY A 82 -6.33 34.73 -26.38
C GLY A 82 -6.64 35.76 -25.29
N PHE A 83 -5.93 36.88 -25.30
CA PHE A 83 -6.23 38.03 -24.44
C PHE A 83 -7.13 39.03 -25.20
N ASN A 84 -7.96 39.79 -24.48
CA ASN A 84 -8.78 40.83 -25.11
C ASN A 84 -7.89 41.84 -25.85
N CYS A 85 -8.32 42.24 -27.05
CA CYS A 85 -7.58 43.13 -27.95
C CYS A 85 -6.22 42.61 -28.44
N VAL A 86 -5.88 41.33 -28.22
CA VAL A 86 -4.67 40.69 -28.76
C VAL A 86 -5.03 39.55 -29.70
N PRO A 87 -4.69 39.65 -31.00
CA PRO A 87 -4.89 38.58 -31.96
C PRO A 87 -4.22 37.27 -31.52
N SER A 88 -4.96 36.17 -31.59
CA SER A 88 -4.48 34.83 -31.21
C SER A 88 -3.28 34.35 -32.04
N SER A 89 -3.06 34.94 -33.21
CA SER A 89 -1.91 34.71 -34.09
C SER A 89 -0.59 35.17 -33.48
N LEU A 90 -0.57 36.22 -32.65
CA LEU A 90 0.64 36.73 -31.99
C LEU A 90 1.05 35.90 -30.76
N ILE A 91 0.10 35.15 -30.18
CA ILE A 91 0.31 34.35 -28.96
C ILE A 91 0.75 32.93 -29.30
N LYS A 92 0.37 32.40 -30.48
CA LYS A 92 0.89 31.13 -30.99
C LYS A 92 2.35 31.30 -31.40
N LYS A 93 3.28 31.03 -30.48
CA LYS A 93 4.69 30.83 -30.85
C LYS A 93 4.78 29.60 -31.77
N SER A 94 5.46 29.77 -32.91
CA SER A 94 5.85 28.68 -33.79
C SER A 94 6.75 27.71 -33.04
N ASN A 95 6.45 26.40 -33.20
CA ASN A 95 7.10 25.21 -32.65
C ASN A 95 6.47 24.67 -31.37
#